data_AF-A0A3C1QQR9-F1
#
_entry.id   AF-A0A3C1QQR9-F1
#
_cell.length_a   1.000
_cell.length_b   1.000
_cell.length_c   1.000
_cell.angle_alpha   90.00
_cell.angle_beta   90.00
_cell.angle_gamma   90.00
#
_symmetry.space_group_name_H-M   'P 1'
#
loop_
_entity.id
_entity.type
_entity.pdbx_description
1 polymer ?
#
loop_
_entity_poly.entity_id
_entity_poly.type
_entity_poly.pdbx_seq_one_letter_code
_entity_poly.pdbx_strand_id
1 'polypeptide(L)'
;MSLAVDRLHQGDCVALFDQVEPASVDLVFADPPFNIGYDYDVYDDAREADDYLTWCRQWMAGVHRALKPDGTFWLAIGDEYAA
;
A
#
# COMPACT_ATOMS: atom_id res chain seq x y z
N MET A 1 -10.96 1.24 -13.36
CA MET A 1 -9.98 0.87 -14.39
C MET A 1 -9.70 -0.60 -14.21
N SER A 2 -9.87 -1.35 -15.30
CA SER A 2 -9.47 -2.76 -15.34
C SER A 2 -7.94 -2.81 -15.41
N LEU A 3 -7.33 -3.70 -14.63
CA LEU A 3 -5.88 -3.93 -14.65
C LEU A 3 -5.54 -4.90 -15.78
N ALA A 4 -4.41 -4.66 -16.46
CA ALA A 4 -3.87 -5.54 -17.49
C ALA A 4 -2.66 -6.31 -16.94
N VAL A 5 -2.48 -7.53 -17.43
CA VAL A 5 -1.30 -8.35 -17.11
C VAL A 5 -0.03 -7.63 -17.57
N ASP A 6 1.04 -7.75 -16.78
CA ASP A 6 2.37 -7.18 -17.06
C ASP A 6 2.38 -5.66 -17.31
N ARG A 7 1.52 -4.93 -16.60
CA ARG A 7 1.41 -3.47 -16.73
C ARG A 7 1.99 -2.73 -15.52
N LEU A 8 2.88 -1.77 -15.79
CA LEU A 8 3.34 -0.80 -14.82
C LEU A 8 2.47 0.46 -14.83
N HIS A 9 2.05 0.90 -13.66
CA HIS A 9 1.32 2.15 -13.44
C HIS A 9 2.18 3.09 -12.60
N GLN A 10 2.63 4.19 -13.19
CA GLN A 10 3.43 5.20 -12.49
C GLN A 10 2.51 6.24 -11.83
N GLY A 11 2.64 6.42 -10.52
CA GLY A 11 1.90 7.44 -9.77
C GLY A 11 1.85 7.14 -8.29
N ASP A 12 1.18 8.04 -7.55
CA ASP A 12 0.85 7.81 -6.15
C ASP A 12 -0.13 6.63 -6.02
N CYS A 13 0.21 5.66 -5.16
CA CYS A 13 -0.56 4.43 -5.05
C CYS A 13 -1.98 4.68 -4.50
N VAL A 14 -2.17 5.64 -3.59
CA VAL A 14 -3.49 5.98 -3.04
C VAL A 14 -4.40 6.47 -4.17
N ALA A 15 -3.91 7.43 -4.97
CA ALA A 15 -4.65 7.98 -6.10
C ALA A 15 -4.89 6.96 -7.23
N LEU A 16 -3.96 6.02 -7.44
CA LEU A 16 -4.11 4.97 -8.44
C LEU A 16 -5.09 3.89 -8.00
N PHE A 17 -5.06 3.49 -6.72
CA PHE A 17 -6.01 2.51 -6.20
C PHE A 17 -7.45 3.00 -6.37
N ASP A 18 -7.73 4.30 -6.20
CA ASP A 18 -9.05 4.92 -6.42
C ASP A 18 -9.60 4.74 -7.83
N GLN A 19 -8.72 4.48 -8.78
CA GLN A 19 -9.10 4.18 -10.14
C GLN A 19 -9.27 2.69 -10.36
N VAL A 20 -8.73 1.79 -9.53
CA VAL A 20 -8.85 0.33 -9.71
C VAL A 20 -10.29 -0.11 -9.48
N GLU A 21 -10.78 -1.01 -10.33
CA GLU A 21 -12.11 -1.59 -10.18
C GLU A 21 -12.22 -2.36 -8.84
N PRO A 22 -13.28 -2.16 -8.05
CA PRO A 22 -13.44 -2.85 -6.78
C PRO A 22 -13.57 -4.37 -6.98
N ALA A 23 -13.14 -5.15 -6.00
CA ALA A 23 -13.25 -6.62 -6.01
C ALA A 23 -12.72 -7.28 -7.30
N SER A 24 -11.60 -6.78 -7.82
CA SER A 24 -11.00 -7.24 -9.08
C SER A 24 -9.64 -7.92 -8.90
N VAL A 25 -9.02 -7.79 -7.74
CA VAL A 25 -7.66 -8.28 -7.45
C VAL A 25 -7.71 -9.51 -6.54
N ASP A 26 -7.02 -10.58 -6.94
CA ASP A 26 -6.90 -11.82 -6.15
C ASP A 26 -5.88 -11.70 -5.01
N LEU A 27 -4.75 -11.05 -5.28
CA LEU A 27 -3.68 -10.88 -4.31
C LEU A 27 -3.02 -9.51 -4.44
N VAL A 28 -2.79 -8.86 -3.30
CA VAL A 28 -1.93 -7.67 -3.21
C VAL A 28 -0.73 -8.01 -2.34
N PHE A 29 0.45 -7.62 -2.81
CA PHE A 29 1.68 -7.60 -2.03
C PHE A 29 2.13 -6.15 -1.89
N ALA A 30 2.44 -5.72 -0.66
CA ALA A 30 2.97 -4.39 -0.39
C ALA A 30 4.23 -4.47 0.48
N ASP A 31 5.21 -3.65 0.10
CA ASP A 31 6.47 -3.42 0.80
C ASP A 31 6.64 -1.89 0.94
N PRO A 32 5.90 -1.24 1.87
CA PRO A 32 5.98 0.20 2.07
C PRO A 32 7.28 0.59 2.78
N PRO A 33 7.63 1.88 2.89
CA PRO A 33 8.64 2.34 3.84
C PRO A 33 8.27 1.89 5.27
N PHE A 34 9.25 1.40 6.04
CA PHE A 34 9.00 0.78 7.36
C PHE A 34 8.95 1.79 8.50
N ASN A 35 9.20 3.08 8.23
CA ASN A 35 9.25 4.14 9.23
C ASN A 35 10.31 3.89 10.31
N ILE A 36 11.49 3.43 9.91
CA ILE A 36 12.60 3.06 10.81
C ILE A 36 13.74 4.09 10.80
N GLY A 37 13.52 5.24 10.18
CA GLY A 37 14.52 6.30 10.01
C GLY A 37 15.60 5.95 8.99
N TYR A 38 15.27 5.14 7.96
CA TYR A 38 16.21 4.88 6.88
C TYR A 38 16.47 6.14 6.05
N ASP A 39 17.74 6.38 5.70
CA ASP A 39 18.15 7.56 4.93
C ASP A 39 17.95 7.34 3.43
N TYR A 40 16.78 7.75 2.91
CA TYR A 40 16.49 7.76 1.48
C TYR A 40 16.82 9.14 0.88
N ASP A 41 17.21 9.16 -0.40
CA ASP A 41 17.54 10.41 -1.11
C ASP A 41 16.40 11.45 -1.13
N VAL A 42 15.14 11.00 -1.08
CA VAL A 42 13.95 11.85 -1.32
C VAL A 42 12.79 11.61 -0.36
N TYR A 43 12.89 10.64 0.54
CA TYR A 43 11.79 10.23 1.42
C TYR A 43 12.19 10.29 2.89
N ASP A 44 11.37 10.95 3.69
CA ASP A 44 11.52 10.97 5.15
C ASP A 44 10.87 9.73 5.76
N ASP A 45 11.69 8.78 6.19
CA ASP A 45 11.29 7.52 6.83
C ASP A 45 11.28 7.62 8.37
N ALA A 46 11.31 8.83 8.93
CA ALA A 46 11.26 9.09 10.37
C ALA A 46 10.02 9.92 10.75
N ARG A 47 8.84 9.48 10.29
CA ARG A 47 7.58 10.16 10.54
C ARG A 47 7.07 9.84 11.95
N GLU A 48 6.34 10.78 12.54
CA GLU A 48 5.55 10.52 13.75
C GLU A 48 4.64 9.31 13.54
N ALA A 49 4.54 8.44 14.55
CA ALA A 49 3.87 7.15 14.41
C ALA A 49 2.41 7.28 13.96
N ASP A 50 1.68 8.26 14.49
CA ASP A 50 0.28 8.52 14.10
C ASP A 50 0.15 9.00 12.66
N ASP A 51 1.11 9.78 12.16
CA ASP A 51 1.15 10.23 10.76
C ASP A 51 1.45 9.08 9.81
N TYR A 52 2.37 8.19 10.19
CA TYR A 52 2.69 6.98 9.44
C TYR A 52 1.47 6.05 9.39
N LEU A 53 0.86 5.75 10.53
CA LEU A 53 -0.35 4.90 10.59
C LEU A 53 -1.53 5.52 9.85
N THR A 54 -1.69 6.84 9.88
CA THR A 54 -2.74 7.55 9.12
C THR A 54 -2.52 7.38 7.63
N TRP A 55 -1.29 7.56 7.14
CA TRP A 55 -0.95 7.29 5.75
C TRP A 55 -1.15 5.82 5.38
N CYS A 56 -0.78 4.88 6.26
CA CYS A 56 -0.98 3.46 6.03
C CYS A 56 -2.46 3.09 5.85
N ARG A 57 -3.35 3.65 6.67
CA ARG A 57 -4.80 3.46 6.52
C ARG A 57 -5.33 3.94 5.16
N GLN A 58 -4.77 5.00 4.59
CA GLN A 58 -5.23 5.55 3.31
C GLN A 58 -4.98 4.56 2.16
N TRP A 59 -3.74 4.08 1.99
CA TRP A 59 -3.45 3.15 0.90
C TRP A 59 -4.05 1.76 1.17
N MET A 60 -4.10 1.30 2.43
CA MET A 60 -4.73 0.02 2.77
C MET A 60 -6.24 0.02 2.49
N ALA A 61 -6.93 1.15 2.60
CA ALA A 61 -8.34 1.25 2.21
C ALA A 61 -8.53 1.01 0.70
N GLY A 62 -7.59 1.51 -0.12
CA GLY A 62 -7.55 1.25 -1.56
C GLY A 62 -7.32 -0.23 -1.88
N VAL A 63 -6.36 -0.86 -1.18
CA VAL A 63 -6.08 -2.31 -1.27
C VAL A 63 -7.31 -3.12 -0.93
N HIS A 64 -7.95 -2.86 0.21
CA HIS A 64 -9.14 -3.57 0.65
C HIS A 64 -10.30 -3.44 -0.34
N ARG A 65 -10.50 -2.26 -0.94
CA ARG A 65 -11.53 -2.06 -1.98
C ARG A 65 -11.22 -2.86 -3.25
N ALA A 66 -9.96 -2.90 -3.66
CA ALA A 66 -9.53 -3.58 -4.88
C ALA A 66 -9.59 -5.11 -4.76
N LEU A 67 -9.33 -5.65 -3.56
CA LEU A 67 -9.36 -7.09 -3.30
C LEU A 67 -10.75 -7.68 -3.46
N LYS A 68 -10.81 -8.86 -4.06
CA LYS A 68 -12.00 -9.72 -4.04
C LYS A 68 -12.37 -10.09 -2.58
N PRO A 69 -13.62 -10.50 -2.31
CA PRO A 69 -14.03 -10.92 -0.97
C PRO A 69 -13.20 -12.08 -0.38
N ASP A 70 -12.63 -12.92 -1.24
CA ASP A 70 -11.72 -14.03 -0.92
C ASP A 70 -10.24 -13.72 -1.26
N GLY A 71 -9.95 -12.45 -1.55
CA GLY A 71 -8.62 -11.98 -1.89
C GLY A 71 -7.67 -12.01 -0.70
N THR A 72 -6.38 -12.01 -1.00
CA THR A 72 -5.31 -12.12 0.01
C THR A 72 -4.43 -10.87 -0.01
N PHE A 73 -4.11 -10.34 1.18
CA PHE A 73 -3.17 -9.22 1.33
C PHE A 73 -1.92 -9.66 2.08
N TRP A 74 -0.74 -9.50 1.46
CA TRP A 74 0.56 -9.73 2.08
C TRP A 74 1.27 -8.40 2.27
N LEU A 75 1.67 -8.12 3.52
CA LEU A 75 2.37 -6.91 3.90
C LEU A 75 3.73 -7.28 4.48
N ALA A 76 4.80 -6.81 3.85
CA ALA A 76 6.13 -6.82 4.43
C ALA A 76 6.28 -5.57 5.30
N ILE A 77 6.59 -5.72 6.59
CA ILE A 77 6.79 -4.60 7.51
C ILE A 77 7.71 -5.01 8.67
N GLY A 78 8.32 -4.03 9.33
CA GLY A 78 9.16 -4.26 10.50
C GLY A 78 8.35 -4.65 11.75
N ASP A 79 9.02 -5.33 12.68
CA ASP A 79 8.46 -5.84 13.94
C ASP A 79 7.77 -4.76 14.79
N GLU A 80 8.16 -3.49 14.67
CA GLU A 80 7.56 -2.37 15.41
C GLU A 80 6.09 -2.14 15.07
N TYR A 81 5.70 -2.42 13.82
CA TYR A 81 4.33 -2.27 13.32
C TYR A 81 3.67 -3.61 12.99
N ALA A 82 4.43 -4.71 13.07
CA ALA A 82 3.89 -6.06 13.08
C ALA A 82 3.37 -6.38 14.49
N ALA A 83 2.25 -7.09 14.56
CA ALA A 83 1.60 -7.46 15.83
C ALA A 83 2.45 -8.41 16.68
#